data_AF-A0ABD3ERY0-F1
#
_entry.id   AF-A0ABD3ERY0-F1
#
_cell.length_a   1.000
_cell.length_b   1.000
_cell.length_c   1.000
_cell.angle_alpha   90.00
_cell.angle_beta   90.00
_cell.angle_gamma   90.00
#
_symmetry.space_group_name_H-M   'P 1'
#
loop_
_entity.id
_entity.type
_entity.pdbx_description
1 polymer ?
#
loop_
_entity_poly.entity_id
_entity_poly.type
_entity_poly.pdbx_seq_one_letter_code
_entity_poly.pdbx_strand_id
1 'polypeptide(L)'
;MADRDSELLAVCSFLNDLTLDEVMRYGPDEALFEVESTCSEVGSLDEPSVTGTTSDEDVGSDVELHSIKSPQKRKRKQKTEAVRVRQRVYDKKCRHKKKTMNHVFRGVFISVLKDFIVLMQVRLLKTEHETKLFCLAKKNGDDMPSGETARLQVELNHGAIESIKNTAKDWRRHKNGDTGKCFLKAHAEEIQSLLDNLVELGKQLNVATGELLWRLEEKTTGVWV
;
A
#
# COMPACT_ATOMS: atom_id res chain seq x y z
N MET A 1 4.85 -23.61 14.20
CA MET A 1 5.50 -23.54 12.87
C MET A 1 4.68 -22.79 11.82
N ALA A 2 3.34 -22.79 11.89
CA ALA A 2 2.49 -22.02 10.96
C ALA A 2 2.61 -20.49 11.09
N ASP A 3 2.96 -20.00 12.28
CA ASP A 3 2.89 -18.59 12.66
C ASP A 3 3.79 -17.66 11.80
N ARG A 4 5.02 -18.08 11.51
CA ARG A 4 5.97 -17.29 10.70
C ARG A 4 5.64 -17.28 9.21
N ASP A 5 5.00 -18.34 8.73
CA ASP A 5 4.55 -18.40 7.34
C ASP A 5 3.29 -17.55 7.14
N SER A 6 2.41 -17.47 8.15
CA SER A 6 1.31 -16.49 8.14
C SER A 6 1.80 -15.04 8.23
N GLU A 7 2.85 -14.76 9.02
CA GLU A 7 3.48 -13.43 9.05
C GLU A 7 4.07 -13.06 7.68
N LEU A 8 4.78 -14.00 7.03
CA LEU A 8 5.33 -13.78 5.69
C LEU A 8 4.23 -13.57 4.66
N LEU A 9 3.16 -14.35 4.70
CA LEU A 9 2.00 -14.15 3.84
C LEU A 9 1.35 -12.80 4.08
N ALA A 10 1.22 -12.36 5.33
CA ALA A 10 0.69 -11.04 5.68
C ALA A 10 1.58 -9.91 5.16
N VAL A 11 2.91 -10.05 5.26
CA VAL A 11 3.87 -9.08 4.71
C VAL A 11 3.80 -9.04 3.18
N CYS A 12 3.75 -10.21 2.52
CA CYS A 12 3.61 -10.29 1.07
C CYS A 12 2.28 -9.70 0.59
N SER A 13 1.17 -10.01 1.29
CA SER A 13 -0.15 -9.43 1.02
C SER A 13 -0.11 -7.91 1.23
N PHE A 14 0.42 -7.42 2.35
CA PHE A 14 0.57 -5.98 2.58
C PHE A 14 1.33 -5.29 1.44
N LEU A 15 2.46 -5.86 1.00
CA LEU A 15 3.29 -5.29 -0.06
C LEU A 15 2.66 -5.38 -1.45
N ASN A 16 1.79 -6.37 -1.69
CA ASN A 16 1.07 -6.55 -2.96
C ASN A 16 -0.24 -5.75 -3.01
N ASP A 17 -0.96 -5.66 -1.88
CA ASP A 17 -2.27 -5.02 -1.76
C ASP A 17 -2.14 -3.51 -1.58
N LEU A 18 -1.26 -3.05 -0.68
CA LEU A 18 -0.91 -1.63 -0.64
C LEU A 18 0.06 -1.33 -1.77
N THR A 19 -0.51 -1.07 -2.95
CA THR A 19 0.24 -0.36 -3.97
C THR A 19 0.84 0.90 -3.35
N LEU A 20 2.07 1.24 -3.69
CA LEU A 20 2.69 2.51 -3.29
C LEU A 20 1.76 3.70 -3.60
N ASP A 21 0.87 3.58 -4.59
CA ASP A 21 -0.19 4.53 -4.90
C ASP A 21 -1.24 4.70 -3.79
N GLU A 22 -1.68 3.64 -3.10
CA GLU A 22 -2.61 3.73 -1.97
C GLU A 22 -1.95 4.35 -0.74
N VAL A 23 -0.70 3.95 -0.45
CA VAL A 23 0.15 4.61 0.56
C VAL A 23 0.31 6.11 0.26
N MET A 24 0.28 6.50 -1.02
CA MET A 24 0.35 7.89 -1.48
C MET A 24 -1.01 8.61 -1.55
N ARG A 25 -2.13 7.90 -1.70
CA ARG A 25 -3.47 8.46 -1.94
C ARG A 25 -4.32 8.72 -0.70
N TYR A 26 -3.96 8.22 0.48
CA TYR A 26 -4.65 8.56 1.75
C TYR A 26 -4.45 10.05 2.14
N GLY A 27 -5.01 10.96 1.34
CA GLY A 27 -5.60 12.22 1.79
C GLY A 27 -7.09 11.97 2.09
N PRO A 28 -7.75 12.83 2.88
CA PRO A 28 -9.12 12.55 3.29
C PRO A 28 -10.02 12.51 2.06
N ASP A 29 -10.59 11.34 1.77
CA ASP A 29 -11.87 11.27 1.08
C ASP A 29 -12.88 12.06 1.91
N GLU A 30 -13.68 12.89 1.24
CA GLU A 30 -14.70 13.78 1.79
C GLU A 30 -15.92 13.03 2.36
N ALA A 31 -15.76 11.79 2.84
CA ALA A 31 -16.81 11.00 3.44
C ALA A 31 -16.63 10.97 4.97
N LEU A 32 -17.66 11.42 5.69
CA LEU A 32 -17.77 11.59 7.14
C LEU A 32 -16.97 12.77 7.71
N PHE A 33 -17.64 13.90 7.92
CA PHE A 33 -17.90 14.36 9.29
C PHE A 33 -19.21 15.14 9.30
N GLU A 34 -20.19 14.56 9.97
CA GLU A 34 -21.49 15.15 10.27
C GLU A 34 -21.35 16.49 10.97
N VAL A 35 -22.35 17.31 10.69
CA VAL A 35 -22.66 18.57 11.33
C VAL A 35 -22.91 18.31 12.81
N GLU A 36 -21.90 18.48 13.65
CA GLU A 36 -22.09 18.70 15.08
C GLU A 36 -21.35 19.98 15.48
N SER A 37 -21.97 21.10 15.10
CA SER A 37 -21.64 22.43 15.61
C SER A 37 -22.58 22.73 16.78
N THR A 38 -22.33 22.08 17.92
CA THR A 38 -22.95 22.43 19.20
C THR A 38 -21.89 23.10 20.06
N CYS A 39 -21.90 24.43 20.07
CA CYS A 39 -21.37 25.22 21.18
C CYS A 39 -22.30 26.43 21.36
N SER A 40 -23.03 26.35 22.47
CA SER A 40 -24.12 27.22 22.92
C SER A 40 -23.68 28.64 23.28
N GLU A 41 -24.67 29.55 23.15
CA GLU A 41 -24.93 30.81 23.89
C GLU A 41 -23.83 31.89 23.91
N VAL A 42 -24.10 33.17 23.63
CA VAL A 42 -25.12 34.05 24.25
C VAL A 42 -25.47 35.20 23.27
N GLY A 43 -26.76 35.55 23.17
CA GLY A 43 -27.16 36.97 23.09
C GLY A 43 -27.95 37.46 21.87
N SER A 44 -29.26 37.60 22.09
CA SER A 44 -30.14 38.68 21.59
C SER A 44 -30.90 38.51 20.26
N LEU A 45 -32.21 38.25 20.43
CA LEU A 45 -33.38 38.81 19.74
C LEU A 45 -33.27 39.15 18.25
N ASP A 46 -34.01 38.43 17.39
CA ASP A 46 -35.29 38.91 16.85
C ASP A 46 -35.96 37.82 15.97
N GLU A 47 -37.28 37.75 16.06
CA GLU A 47 -38.16 36.71 15.48
C GLU A 47 -38.24 36.69 13.94
N PRO A 48 -38.68 35.55 13.34
CA PRO A 48 -38.85 35.41 11.89
C PRO A 48 -40.25 35.86 11.44
N SER A 49 -40.32 36.76 10.46
CA SER A 49 -41.58 37.13 9.80
C SER A 49 -41.75 36.40 8.47
N VAL A 50 -42.82 35.61 8.41
CA VAL A 50 -43.36 34.86 7.27
C VAL A 50 -44.21 35.78 6.40
N THR A 51 -44.11 35.64 5.06
CA THR A 51 -45.15 35.90 4.03
C THR A 51 -44.48 35.64 2.67
N GLY A 52 -45.00 34.94 1.66
CA GLY A 52 -46.30 34.34 1.38
C GLY A 52 -46.57 34.48 -0.12
N THR A 53 -46.91 33.38 -0.83
CA THR A 53 -47.85 33.28 -1.99
C THR A 53 -47.53 34.02 -3.33
N THR A 54 -47.81 33.59 -4.57
CA THR A 54 -48.66 32.55 -5.23
C THR A 54 -48.31 32.45 -6.75
N SER A 55 -48.65 31.31 -7.38
CA SER A 55 -49.19 31.05 -8.75
C SER A 55 -48.90 32.00 -9.93
N ASP A 56 -48.49 31.48 -11.11
CA ASP A 56 -49.42 31.01 -12.15
C ASP A 56 -48.68 30.42 -13.37
N GLU A 57 -49.30 29.43 -14.02
CA GLU A 57 -48.81 28.79 -15.25
C GLU A 57 -49.25 29.56 -16.50
N ASP A 58 -48.43 29.57 -17.56
CA ASP A 58 -48.96 29.61 -18.92
C ASP A 58 -48.02 28.94 -19.94
N VAL A 59 -48.64 28.27 -20.91
CA VAL A 59 -48.07 27.36 -21.92
C VAL A 59 -48.01 28.06 -23.27
N GLY A 60 -46.93 27.88 -24.04
CA GLY A 60 -47.03 27.98 -25.52
C GLY A 60 -45.85 28.56 -26.30
N SER A 61 -45.19 27.66 -27.03
CA SER A 61 -44.61 27.76 -28.39
C SER A 61 -43.66 28.90 -28.82
N ASP A 62 -42.59 28.40 -29.44
CA ASP A 62 -41.93 28.89 -30.66
C ASP A 62 -40.59 29.60 -30.61
N VAL A 63 -39.83 29.21 -31.63
CA VAL A 63 -38.41 29.29 -31.88
C VAL A 63 -37.96 30.73 -32.08
N GLU A 64 -36.85 31.15 -31.45
CA GLU A 64 -35.83 31.94 -32.15
C GLU A 64 -34.47 31.89 -31.45
N LEU A 65 -33.53 31.27 -32.16
CA LEU A 65 -32.10 31.33 -31.92
C LEU A 65 -31.66 32.79 -32.10
N HIS A 66 -31.15 33.45 -31.05
CA HIS A 66 -30.02 34.40 -31.11
C HIS A 66 -29.87 35.14 -29.77
N SER A 67 -28.88 34.74 -28.97
CA SER A 67 -27.85 35.64 -28.43
C SER A 67 -27.06 34.87 -27.37
N ILE A 68 -25.82 34.52 -27.71
CA ILE A 68 -24.84 34.00 -26.78
C ILE A 68 -24.55 35.13 -25.78
N LYS A 69 -25.34 35.21 -24.70
CA LYS A 69 -24.97 35.98 -23.52
C LYS A 69 -23.89 35.17 -22.80
N SER A 70 -22.65 35.59 -23.01
CA SER A 70 -21.49 35.19 -22.21
C SER A 70 -21.85 35.09 -20.72
N PRO A 71 -21.42 34.07 -19.97
CA PRO A 71 -21.70 34.00 -18.55
C PRO A 71 -21.07 35.23 -17.89
N GLN A 72 -21.94 36.15 -17.46
CA GLN A 72 -21.53 37.32 -16.70
C GLN A 72 -20.72 36.81 -15.51
N LYS A 73 -19.42 37.12 -15.53
CA LYS A 73 -18.49 36.80 -14.45
C LYS A 73 -19.09 37.37 -13.16
N ARG A 74 -19.73 36.51 -12.36
CA ARG A 74 -20.21 36.86 -11.02
C ARG A 74 -19.03 37.51 -10.31
N LYS A 75 -19.16 38.80 -9.96
CA LYS A 75 -18.14 39.53 -9.19
C LYS A 75 -17.89 38.70 -7.93
N ARG A 76 -16.71 38.11 -7.84
CA ARG A 76 -16.30 37.24 -6.74
C ARG A 76 -16.43 38.07 -5.46
N LYS A 77 -17.46 37.82 -4.64
CA LYS A 77 -17.63 38.52 -3.36
C LYS A 77 -16.33 38.37 -2.59
N GLN A 78 -15.73 39.49 -2.18
CA GLN A 78 -14.49 39.45 -1.40
C GLN A 78 -14.77 38.66 -0.13
N LYS A 79 -14.04 37.56 0.08
CA LYS A 79 -14.15 36.78 1.32
C LYS A 79 -13.89 37.72 2.50
N THR A 80 -14.80 37.75 3.47
CA THR A 80 -14.60 38.49 4.72
C THR A 80 -13.34 38.00 5.43
N GLU A 81 -12.68 38.87 6.19
CA GLU A 81 -11.41 38.53 6.85
C GLU A 81 -11.55 37.32 7.76
N ALA A 82 -12.66 37.19 8.47
CA ALA A 82 -12.97 36.02 9.28
C ALA A 82 -12.99 34.71 8.48
N VAL A 83 -13.54 34.71 7.25
CA VAL A 83 -13.56 33.53 6.37
C VAL A 83 -12.16 33.22 5.83
N ARG A 84 -11.34 34.23 5.54
CA ARG A 84 -9.94 34.03 5.12
C ARG A 84 -9.09 33.45 6.25
N VAL A 85 -9.25 33.94 7.48
CA VAL A 85 -8.54 33.43 8.65
C VAL A 85 -8.95 31.99 8.96
N ARG A 86 -10.25 31.67 8.96
CA ARG A 86 -10.74 30.29 9.11
C ARG A 86 -10.18 29.36 8.05
N GLN A 87 -10.14 29.78 6.78
CA GLN A 87 -9.53 29.00 5.71
C GLN A 87 -8.04 28.75 5.95
N ARG A 88 -7.27 29.76 6.38
CA ARG A 88 -5.83 29.59 6.66
C ARG A 88 -5.59 28.57 7.78
N VAL A 89 -6.40 28.60 8.84
CA VAL A 89 -6.31 27.63 9.94
C VAL A 89 -6.64 26.23 9.45
N TYR A 90 -7.72 26.07 8.67
CA TYR A 90 -8.08 24.80 8.06
C TYR A 90 -6.97 24.27 7.15
N ASP A 91 -6.46 25.09 6.23
CA ASP A 91 -5.39 24.72 5.30
C ASP A 91 -4.12 24.31 6.05
N LYS A 92 -3.77 25.01 7.13
CA LYS A 92 -2.63 24.67 7.99
C LYS A 92 -2.83 23.32 8.68
N LYS A 93 -4.02 23.07 9.25
CA LYS A 93 -4.36 21.79 9.90
C LYS A 93 -4.38 20.64 8.89
N CYS A 94 -4.95 20.86 7.70
CA CYS A 94 -4.99 19.88 6.62
C CYS A 94 -3.59 19.53 6.11
N ARG A 95 -2.74 20.54 5.83
CA ARG A 95 -1.34 20.32 5.44
C ARG A 95 -0.54 19.60 6.52
N HIS A 96 -0.74 19.96 7.78
CA HIS A 96 -0.08 19.29 8.89
C HIS A 96 -0.52 17.83 9.01
N LYS A 97 -1.83 17.54 9.00
CA LYS A 97 -2.37 16.18 9.02
C LYS A 97 -1.82 15.34 7.86
N LYS A 98 -1.82 15.89 6.64
CA LYS A 98 -1.23 15.23 5.46
C LYS A 98 0.26 14.91 5.67
N LYS A 99 1.05 15.86 6.19
CA LYS A 99 2.48 15.64 6.47
C LYS A 99 2.69 14.55 7.51
N THR A 100 1.91 14.55 8.60
CA THR A 100 2.01 13.55 9.66
C THR A 100 1.62 12.16 9.17
N MET A 101 0.51 12.03 8.43
CA MET A 101 0.10 10.75 7.86
C MET A 101 1.13 10.21 6.88
N ASN A 102 1.64 11.07 6.00
CA ASN A 102 2.74 10.70 5.12
C ASN A 102 3.95 10.18 5.90
N HIS A 103 4.33 10.82 7.00
CA HIS A 103 5.44 10.35 7.83
C HIS A 103 5.16 8.96 8.45
N VAL A 104 3.97 8.75 8.99
CA VAL A 104 3.57 7.46 9.59
C VAL A 104 3.62 6.33 8.56
N PHE A 105 2.94 6.51 7.42
CA PHE A 105 2.89 5.49 6.37
C PHE A 105 4.27 5.12 5.81
N ARG A 106 5.19 6.10 5.72
CA ARG A 106 6.59 5.85 5.33
C ARG A 106 7.31 4.99 6.36
N GLY A 107 7.15 5.30 7.64
CA GLY A 107 7.73 4.52 8.72
C GLY A 107 7.25 3.07 8.69
N VAL A 108 5.93 2.86 8.50
CA VAL A 108 5.34 1.53 8.38
C VAL A 108 5.93 0.77 7.19
N PHE A 109 6.03 1.38 6.00
CA PHE A 109 6.59 0.73 4.82
C PHE A 109 8.04 0.24 5.04
N ILE A 110 8.89 1.09 5.62
CA ILE A 110 10.29 0.72 5.93
C ILE A 110 10.34 -0.42 6.95
N SER A 111 9.50 -0.37 7.99
CA SER A 111 9.42 -1.46 8.97
C SER A 111 9.00 -2.77 8.32
N VAL A 112 7.98 -2.76 7.46
CA VAL A 112 7.55 -3.97 6.74
C VAL A 112 8.65 -4.54 5.85
N LEU A 113 9.44 -3.70 5.17
CA LEU A 113 10.59 -4.18 4.40
C LEU A 113 11.66 -4.85 5.28
N LYS A 114 11.90 -4.32 6.49
CA LYS A 114 12.83 -4.90 7.46
C LYS A 114 12.30 -6.24 7.97
N ASP A 115 11.02 -6.34 8.28
CA ASP A 115 10.38 -7.59 8.70
C ASP A 115 10.43 -8.62 7.57
N PHE A 116 10.21 -8.19 6.33
CA PHE A 116 10.33 -9.07 5.17
C PHE A 116 11.72 -9.69 5.07
N ILE A 117 12.78 -8.91 5.25
CA ILE A 117 14.17 -9.41 5.24
C ILE A 117 14.37 -10.51 6.30
N VAL A 118 13.91 -10.27 7.53
CA VAL A 118 14.05 -11.24 8.62
C VAL A 118 13.31 -12.53 8.29
N LEU A 119 12.08 -12.43 7.78
CA LEU A 119 11.27 -13.60 7.41
C LEU A 119 11.90 -14.37 6.24
N MET A 120 12.53 -13.67 5.28
CA MET A 120 13.27 -14.30 4.19
C MET A 120 14.49 -15.09 4.68
N GLN A 121 15.23 -14.56 5.66
CA GLN A 121 16.35 -15.27 6.27
C GLN A 121 15.89 -16.55 6.97
N VAL A 122 14.79 -16.49 7.73
CA VAL A 122 14.20 -17.67 8.38
C VAL A 122 13.78 -18.71 7.35
N ARG A 123 13.17 -18.28 6.25
CA ARG A 123 12.74 -19.15 5.16
C ARG A 123 13.91 -19.82 4.44
N LEU A 124 15.02 -19.10 4.25
CA LEU A 124 16.25 -19.67 3.71
C LEU A 124 16.78 -20.78 4.62
N LEU A 125 16.93 -20.51 5.92
CA LEU A 125 17.39 -21.49 6.90
C LEU A 125 16.50 -22.74 6.94
N LYS A 126 15.18 -22.57 6.85
CA LYS A 126 14.21 -23.67 6.79
C LYS A 126 14.41 -24.52 5.52
N THR A 127 14.67 -23.88 4.38
CA THR A 127 14.92 -24.57 3.11
C THR A 127 16.23 -25.37 3.15
N GLU A 128 17.28 -24.80 3.73
CA GLU A 128 18.56 -25.49 3.94
C GLU A 128 18.44 -26.66 4.91
N HIS A 129 17.67 -26.48 5.99
CA HIS A 129 17.40 -27.53 6.96
C HIS A 129 16.72 -28.72 6.29
N GLU A 130 15.68 -28.47 5.50
CA GLU A 130 14.98 -29.53 4.79
C GLU A 130 15.90 -30.25 3.81
N THR A 131 16.70 -29.50 3.07
CA THR A 131 17.72 -30.06 2.17
C THR A 131 18.70 -30.99 2.91
N LYS A 132 19.15 -30.59 4.12
CA LYS A 132 20.03 -31.41 4.98
C LYS A 132 19.33 -32.68 5.49
N LEU A 133 18.05 -32.61 5.82
CA LEU A 133 17.28 -33.81 6.20
C LEU A 133 17.24 -34.84 5.06
N PHE A 134 16.99 -34.39 3.82
CA PHE A 134 17.04 -35.26 2.65
C PHE A 134 18.44 -35.86 2.44
N CYS A 135 19.53 -35.10 2.67
CA CYS A 135 20.89 -35.65 2.63
C CYS A 135 21.08 -36.79 3.64
N LEU A 136 20.65 -36.56 4.89
CA LEU A 136 20.89 -37.48 6.00
C LEU A 136 20.08 -38.76 5.84
N ALA A 137 18.80 -38.67 5.51
CA ALA A 137 17.95 -39.84 5.26
C ALA A 137 18.57 -40.73 4.18
N LYS A 138 19.03 -40.12 3.07
CA LYS A 138 19.70 -40.85 1.98
C LYS A 138 21.02 -41.50 2.42
N LYS A 139 21.82 -40.82 3.26
CA LYS A 139 23.10 -41.36 3.74
C LYS A 139 22.91 -42.54 4.69
N ASN A 140 21.88 -42.49 5.53
CA ASN A 140 21.61 -43.51 6.53
C ASN A 140 20.81 -44.71 5.96
N GLY A 141 20.23 -44.56 4.77
CA GLY A 141 19.33 -45.57 4.21
C GLY A 141 17.98 -45.61 4.92
N ASP A 142 17.64 -44.56 5.66
CA ASP A 142 16.34 -44.40 6.32
C ASP A 142 15.25 -44.10 5.29
N ASP A 143 14.00 -44.44 5.61
CA ASP A 143 12.85 -44.07 4.78
C ASP A 143 12.83 -42.56 4.57
N MET A 144 12.79 -42.15 3.30
CA MET A 144 12.79 -40.74 2.93
C MET A 144 11.54 -40.05 3.51
N PRO A 145 11.67 -38.85 4.11
CA PRO A 145 10.49 -38.09 4.56
C PRO A 145 9.52 -37.91 3.38
N SER A 146 8.20 -37.85 3.65
CA SER A 146 7.10 -37.99 2.67
C SER A 146 7.11 -37.02 1.47
N GLY A 147 8.10 -36.14 1.34
CA GLY A 147 8.25 -35.19 0.24
C GLY A 147 7.25 -34.03 0.29
N GLU A 148 6.09 -34.23 0.92
CA GLU A 148 4.99 -33.26 1.02
C GLU A 148 5.45 -31.95 1.68
N THR A 149 6.16 -32.04 2.82
CA THR A 149 6.66 -30.84 3.53
C THR A 149 7.65 -30.05 2.67
N ALA A 150 8.52 -30.74 1.94
CA ALA A 150 9.51 -30.10 1.08
C ALA A 150 8.89 -29.54 -0.21
N ARG A 151 7.88 -30.21 -0.80
CA ARG A 151 7.09 -29.67 -1.92
C ARG A 151 6.37 -28.39 -1.52
N LEU A 152 5.73 -28.39 -0.35
CA LEU A 152 5.10 -27.19 0.21
C LEU A 152 6.13 -26.08 0.43
N GLN A 153 7.31 -26.41 0.97
CA GLN A 153 8.38 -25.43 1.16
C GLN A 153 8.84 -24.81 -0.18
N VAL A 154 8.97 -25.62 -1.23
CA VAL A 154 9.28 -25.16 -2.59
C VAL A 154 8.21 -24.21 -3.12
N GLU A 155 6.94 -24.55 -3.00
CA GLU A 155 5.82 -23.69 -3.45
C GLU A 155 5.85 -22.34 -2.73
N LEU A 156 5.98 -22.37 -1.40
CA LEU A 156 6.04 -21.15 -0.59
C LEU A 156 7.29 -20.31 -0.92
N ASN A 157 8.42 -20.94 -1.27
CA ASN A 157 9.61 -20.22 -1.71
C ASN A 157 9.40 -19.48 -3.03
N HIS A 158 8.71 -20.10 -4.00
CA HIS A 158 8.37 -19.44 -5.26
C HIS A 158 7.50 -18.20 -5.03
N GLY A 159 6.47 -18.31 -4.18
CA GLY A 159 5.62 -17.17 -3.82
C GLY A 159 6.38 -16.02 -3.17
N ALA A 160 7.32 -16.34 -2.28
CA ALA A 160 8.18 -15.34 -1.63
C ALA A 160 9.12 -14.64 -2.65
N ILE A 161 9.71 -15.41 -3.57
CA ILE A 161 10.60 -14.87 -4.63
C ILE A 161 9.82 -13.94 -5.57
N GLU A 162 8.60 -14.31 -5.97
CA GLU A 162 7.75 -13.46 -6.79
C GLU A 162 7.35 -12.17 -6.06
N SER A 163 7.06 -12.26 -4.76
CA SER A 163 6.76 -11.08 -3.93
C SER A 163 7.94 -10.10 -3.91
N ILE A 164 9.18 -10.59 -3.72
CA ILE A 164 10.39 -9.76 -3.82
C ILE A 164 10.50 -9.05 -5.18
N LYS A 165 10.29 -9.80 -6.28
CA LYS A 165 10.36 -9.23 -7.64
C LYS A 165 9.32 -8.13 -7.85
N ASN A 166 8.09 -8.36 -7.41
CA ASN A 166 7.01 -7.40 -7.52
C ASN A 166 7.30 -6.13 -6.71
N THR A 167 7.68 -6.27 -5.44
CA THR A 167 8.04 -5.12 -4.59
C THR A 167 9.19 -4.31 -5.19
N ALA A 168 10.23 -4.96 -5.71
CA ALA A 168 11.37 -4.28 -6.35
C ALA A 168 10.97 -3.57 -7.65
N LYS A 169 10.10 -4.19 -8.46
CA LYS A 169 9.56 -3.60 -9.69
C LYS A 169 8.71 -2.37 -9.39
N ASP A 170 7.83 -2.47 -8.40
CA ASP A 170 6.98 -1.38 -7.94
C ASP A 170 7.82 -0.20 -7.45
N TRP A 171 8.80 -0.46 -6.59
CA TRP A 171 9.73 0.57 -6.15
C TRP A 171 10.41 1.29 -7.32
N ARG A 172 10.92 0.56 -8.33
CA ARG A 172 11.55 1.18 -9.51
C ARG A 172 10.59 2.07 -10.29
N ARG A 173 9.34 1.65 -10.49
CA ARG A 173 8.29 2.45 -11.15
C ARG A 173 8.07 3.78 -10.42
N HIS A 174 8.01 3.75 -9.09
CA HIS A 174 7.83 4.96 -8.27
C HIS A 174 9.10 5.82 -8.15
N LYS A 175 10.28 5.20 -8.19
CA LYS A 175 11.58 5.91 -8.18
C LYS A 175 11.83 6.70 -9.45
N ASN A 176 11.56 6.09 -10.61
CA ASN A 176 11.91 6.66 -11.91
C ASN A 176 10.93 7.73 -12.41
N GLY A 177 9.87 8.01 -11.65
CA GLY A 177 9.00 9.15 -11.90
C GLY A 177 7.81 8.89 -12.81
N ASP A 178 7.50 7.63 -13.14
CA ASP A 178 6.30 7.27 -13.90
C ASP A 178 5.00 7.75 -13.20
N THR A 179 5.06 7.99 -11.88
CA THR A 179 3.97 8.53 -11.04
C THR A 179 4.18 9.99 -10.58
N GLY A 180 5.21 10.68 -11.07
CA GLY A 180 5.29 12.14 -11.01
C GLY A 180 5.85 12.80 -9.73
N LYS A 181 6.21 12.05 -8.67
CA LYS A 181 7.05 12.53 -7.54
C LYS A 181 7.41 11.37 -6.61
N CYS A 182 8.70 11.18 -6.35
CA CYS A 182 9.16 10.16 -5.40
C CYS A 182 8.80 10.58 -3.96
N PHE A 183 7.69 10.05 -3.44
CA PHE A 183 7.18 10.37 -2.09
C PHE A 183 8.23 10.09 -1.01
N LEU A 184 9.11 9.12 -1.24
CA LEU A 184 10.12 8.63 -0.30
C LEU A 184 11.53 9.18 -0.58
N LYS A 185 11.69 10.30 -1.29
CA LYS A 185 13.01 10.80 -1.71
C LYS A 185 14.07 10.87 -0.59
N ALA A 186 13.67 11.26 0.62
CA ALA A 186 14.58 11.34 1.78
C ALA A 186 15.07 9.97 2.29
N HIS A 187 14.33 8.89 2.01
CA HIS A 187 14.66 7.52 2.39
C HIS A 187 14.88 6.62 1.18
N ALA A 188 15.04 7.21 -0.02
CA ALA A 188 15.13 6.44 -1.25
C ALA A 188 16.38 5.54 -1.25
N GLU A 189 17.46 6.00 -0.62
CA GLU A 189 18.68 5.23 -0.44
C GLU A 189 18.49 4.07 0.56
N GLU A 190 17.83 4.33 1.70
CA GLU A 190 17.52 3.28 2.70
C GLU A 190 16.59 2.21 2.11
N ILE A 191 15.54 2.62 1.41
CA ILE A 191 14.62 1.66 0.77
C ILE A 191 15.33 0.89 -0.34
N GLN A 192 16.19 1.55 -1.12
CA GLN A 192 16.97 0.87 -2.14
C GLN A 192 17.89 -0.19 -1.52
N SER A 193 18.60 0.13 -0.44
CA SER A 193 19.50 -0.84 0.20
C SER A 193 18.75 -2.03 0.81
N LEU A 194 17.57 -1.80 1.41
CA LEU A 194 16.70 -2.86 1.90
C LEU A 194 16.20 -3.77 0.75
N LEU A 195 15.82 -3.18 -0.39
CA LEU A 195 15.38 -3.94 -1.56
C LEU A 195 16.52 -4.69 -2.23
N ASP A 196 17.71 -4.11 -2.31
CA ASP A 196 18.88 -4.79 -2.85
C ASP A 196 19.24 -6.01 -1.98
N ASN A 197 19.12 -5.88 -0.65
CA ASN A 197 19.26 -7.00 0.27
C ASN A 197 18.18 -8.08 0.05
N LEU A 198 16.91 -7.69 -0.06
CA LEU A 198 15.81 -8.63 -0.38
C LEU A 198 16.04 -9.36 -1.70
N VAL A 199 16.50 -8.66 -2.74
CA VAL A 199 16.82 -9.27 -4.04
C VAL A 199 17.95 -10.28 -3.89
N GLU A 200 18.99 -9.98 -3.11
CA GLU A 200 20.08 -10.91 -2.85
C GLU A 200 19.62 -12.15 -2.07
N LEU A 201 18.81 -11.97 -1.02
CA LEU A 201 18.17 -13.07 -0.30
C LEU A 201 17.26 -13.90 -1.22
N GLY A 202 16.56 -13.25 -2.15
CA GLY A 202 15.76 -13.93 -3.16
C GLY A 202 16.59 -14.81 -4.09
N LYS A 203 17.79 -14.38 -4.48
CA LYS A 203 18.73 -15.22 -5.26
C LYS A 203 19.22 -16.41 -4.45
N GLN A 204 19.60 -16.19 -3.20
CA GLN A 204 20.04 -17.27 -2.29
C GLN A 204 18.93 -18.29 -2.10
N LEU A 205 17.69 -17.83 -1.85
CA LEU A 205 16.55 -18.70 -1.71
C LEU A 205 16.25 -19.46 -3.01
N ASN A 206 16.40 -18.83 -4.17
CA ASN A 206 16.20 -19.49 -5.46
C ASN A 206 17.21 -20.65 -5.66
N VAL A 207 18.48 -20.44 -5.29
CA VAL A 207 19.50 -21.50 -5.33
C VAL A 207 19.15 -22.64 -4.37
N ALA A 208 18.83 -22.33 -3.11
CA ALA A 208 18.46 -23.33 -2.11
C ALA A 208 17.18 -24.11 -2.49
N THR A 209 16.21 -23.42 -3.11
CA THR A 209 14.98 -24.04 -3.62
C THR A 209 15.27 -24.98 -4.78
N GLY A 210 16.19 -24.60 -5.68
CA GLY A 210 16.65 -25.47 -6.76
C GLY A 210 17.33 -26.74 -6.24
N GLU A 211 18.15 -26.62 -5.19
CA GLU A 211 18.77 -27.80 -4.54
C GLU A 211 17.70 -28.70 -3.91
N LEU A 212 16.76 -28.14 -3.15
CA LEU A 212 15.68 -28.91 -2.52
C LEU A 212 14.82 -29.64 -3.57
N LEU A 213 14.47 -28.96 -4.65
CA LEU A 213 13.72 -29.54 -5.77
C LEU A 213 14.50 -30.65 -6.48
N TRP A 214 15.80 -30.46 -6.71
CA TRP A 214 16.66 -31.50 -7.28
C TRP A 214 16.69 -32.77 -6.43
N ARG A 215 16.67 -32.63 -5.10
CA ARG A 215 16.62 -33.77 -4.16
C ARG A 215 15.26 -34.45 -4.14
N LEU A 216 14.17 -33.69 -4.30
CA LEU A 216 12.81 -34.20 -4.36
C LEU A 216 12.50 -35.00 -5.64
N GLU A 217 13.09 -34.63 -6.76
CA GLU A 217 12.83 -35.27 -8.06
C GLU A 217 13.54 -36.63 -8.25
N GLU A 218 14.26 -37.13 -7.25
CA GLU A 218 15.00 -38.42 -7.30
C GLU A 218 15.95 -38.58 -8.50
N LYS A 219 16.34 -37.51 -9.21
CA LYS A 219 17.35 -37.54 -10.29
C LYS A 219 18.78 -37.64 -9.75
N THR A 220 18.97 -38.54 -8.80
CA THR A 220 20.29 -39.03 -8.40
C THR A 220 20.38 -40.49 -8.78
N THR A 221 20.51 -40.74 -10.09
CA THR A 221 21.37 -41.82 -10.55
C THR A 221 22.69 -41.69 -9.78
N GLY A 222 23.08 -42.81 -9.17
CA GLY A 222 24.19 -42.87 -8.26
C GLY A 222 25.46 -42.24 -8.83
N VAL A 223 26.23 -41.67 -7.92
CA VAL A 223 27.68 -41.83 -7.72
C VAL A 223 28.12 -40.57 -6.98
N TRP A 224 28.39 -40.74 -5.69
CA TRP A 224 29.38 -39.90 -5.02
C TRP A 224 30.42 -40.88 -4.48
N VAL A 225 31.55 -40.94 -5.19
CA VAL A 225 32.85 -41.43 -4.68
C VAL A 225 33.33 -40.42 -3.64
#